data_AF-A0A968U0B2-F1
#
_entry.id   AF-A0A968U0B2-F1
#
_cell.length_a   1.000
_cell.length_b   1.000
_cell.length_c   1.000
_cell.angle_alpha   90.00
_cell.angle_beta   90.00
_cell.angle_gamma   90.00
#
_symmetry.space_group_name_H-M   'P 1'
#
loop_
_entity.id
_entity.type
_entity.pdbx_description
1 polymer ?
#
loop_
_entity_poly.entity_id
_entity_poly.type
_entity_poly.pdbx_seq_one_letter_code
_entity_poly.pdbx_strand_id
1 'polypeptide(L)'
;MVERICSQCQHGNPLDNRYCGRCGAPIDQPQTARRQETALTLSRPQLPAELKQIGTTVALSLVTLAAEAGLAWLRGRVERIGSEPLPRPQAAPTRQMVRAAPAAHPDTSDVETIMSQRIVQIWDEGSLTRQIVERTIWQRQR
;
A
#
# COMPACT_ATOMS: atom_id res chain seq x y z
N MET A 1 10.08 -32.77 33.71
CA MET A 1 9.40 -31.85 32.78
C MET A 1 10.12 -32.01 31.45
N VAL A 2 9.45 -32.51 30.41
CA VAL A 2 10.08 -32.69 29.10
C VAL A 2 9.93 -31.36 28.36
N GLU A 3 11.04 -30.78 27.93
CA GLU A 3 11.09 -29.48 27.24
C GLU A 3 11.63 -29.65 25.82
N ARG A 4 11.23 -28.75 24.92
CA ARG A 4 11.74 -28.69 23.55
C ARG A 4 12.68 -27.49 23.41
N ILE A 5 13.87 -27.76 22.92
CA ILE A 5 14.88 -26.75 22.68
C ILE A 5 14.68 -26.15 21.29
N CYS A 6 14.57 -24.82 21.22
CA CYS A 6 14.51 -24.11 19.95
C CYS A 6 15.84 -24.23 19.19
N SER A 7 15.81 -24.68 17.94
CA SER A 7 17.01 -24.80 17.10
C SER A 7 17.67 -23.46 16.74
N GLN A 8 16.92 -22.35 16.81
CA GLN A 8 17.41 -21.01 16.45
C GLN A 8 18.10 -20.29 17.62
N CYS A 9 17.50 -20.35 18.82
CA CYS A 9 17.98 -19.57 19.98
C CYS A 9 18.29 -20.41 21.22
N GLN A 10 18.16 -21.73 21.13
CA GLN A 10 18.42 -22.71 22.20
C GLN A 10 17.63 -22.49 23.49
N HIS A 11 16.54 -21.73 23.42
CA HIS A 11 15.64 -21.56 24.55
C HIS A 11 14.80 -22.83 24.78
N GLY A 12 14.62 -23.22 26.04
CA GLY A 12 13.71 -24.29 26.44
C GLY A 12 12.26 -23.82 26.37
N ASN A 13 11.39 -24.62 25.75
CA ASN A 13 9.98 -24.33 25.61
C ASN A 13 9.14 -25.55 26.08
N PRO A 14 7.93 -25.32 26.61
CA PRO A 14 6.97 -26.39 26.87
C PRO A 14 6.66 -27.19 25.60
N LEU A 15 6.30 -28.47 25.75
CA LEU A 15 5.93 -29.35 24.63
C LEU A 15 4.74 -28.84 23.81
N ASP A 16 3.83 -28.09 24.46
CA ASP A 16 2.59 -27.59 23.85
C ASP A 16 2.83 -26.38 22.93
N ASN A 17 4.01 -25.76 23.02
CA ASN A 17 4.34 -24.57 22.24
C ASN A 17 4.80 -24.95 20.83
N ARG A 18 4.06 -24.49 19.83
CA ARG A 18 4.45 -24.62 18.40
C ARG A 18 5.54 -23.64 17.99
N TYR A 19 5.69 -22.53 18.73
CA TYR A 19 6.65 -21.46 18.48
C TYR A 19 7.47 -21.15 19.73
N CYS A 20 8.70 -20.68 19.53
CA CYS A 20 9.58 -20.32 20.63
C CYS A 20 9.11 -19.03 21.32
N GLY A 21 8.95 -19.09 22.65
CA GLY A 21 8.58 -17.92 23.47
C GLY A 21 9.63 -16.81 23.51
N ARG A 22 10.87 -17.08 23.03
CA ARG A 22 11.96 -16.10 23.00
C ARG A 22 12.18 -15.47 21.62
N CYS A 23 12.26 -16.29 20.57
CA CYS A 23 12.57 -15.81 19.21
C CYS A 23 11.43 -15.94 18.21
N GLY A 24 10.29 -16.54 18.58
CA GLY A 24 9.14 -16.74 17.70
C GLY A 24 9.32 -17.82 16.63
N ALA A 25 10.47 -18.49 16.54
CA ALA A 25 10.71 -19.53 15.54
C ALA A 25 9.85 -20.79 15.78
N PRO A 26 9.38 -21.48 14.72
CA PRO A 26 8.61 -22.72 14.87
C PRO A 26 9.50 -23.83 15.47
N ILE A 27 8.95 -24.58 16.44
CA ILE A 27 9.64 -25.68 17.14
C ILE A 27 9.34 -27.03 16.47
N ASP A 28 8.17 -27.15 15.84
CA ASP A 28 7.60 -28.40 15.32
C ASP A 28 8.03 -28.79 13.90
N GLN A 29 8.98 -28.09 13.28
CA GLN A 29 9.46 -28.53 11.98
C GLN A 29 10.62 -29.51 12.17
N PRO A 30 10.41 -30.84 11.96
CA PRO A 30 11.53 -31.67 11.55
C PRO A 30 12.15 -30.96 10.36
N GLN A 31 13.47 -30.81 10.39
CA GLN A 31 14.24 -30.16 9.34
C GLN A 31 14.08 -30.98 8.05
N THR A 32 12.95 -30.84 7.36
CA THR A 32 12.67 -31.45 6.07
C THR A 32 13.55 -30.75 5.07
N ALA A 33 14.78 -31.26 4.97
CA ALA A 33 15.90 -30.74 4.22
C ALA A 33 16.09 -29.23 4.41
N ARG A 34 17.16 -28.84 5.10
CA ARG A 34 17.84 -27.58 4.76
C ARG A 34 18.05 -27.61 3.25
N ARG A 35 17.14 -26.99 2.48
CA ARG A 35 17.37 -26.68 1.09
C ARG A 35 18.62 -25.84 1.17
N GLN A 36 19.75 -26.41 0.74
CA GLN A 36 20.93 -25.62 0.48
C GLN A 36 20.41 -24.46 -0.35
N GLU A 37 20.41 -23.27 0.24
CA GLU A 37 20.53 -22.06 -0.53
C GLU A 37 21.87 -22.25 -1.24
N THR A 38 21.83 -22.90 -2.40
CA THR A 38 22.71 -22.52 -3.48
C THR A 38 22.55 -21.02 -3.53
N ALA A 39 23.52 -20.32 -2.96
CA ALA A 39 23.63 -18.89 -3.05
C ALA A 39 23.48 -18.61 -4.54
N LEU A 40 22.29 -18.18 -4.93
CA LEU A 40 22.08 -17.57 -6.22
C LEU A 40 22.89 -16.29 -6.11
N THR A 41 24.17 -16.39 -6.47
CA THR A 41 25.00 -15.23 -6.75
C THR A 41 24.26 -14.50 -7.84
N LEU A 42 23.46 -13.51 -7.45
CA LEU A 42 22.94 -12.51 -8.36
C LEU A 42 24.18 -11.87 -8.97
N SER A 43 24.54 -12.32 -10.16
CA SER A 43 25.44 -11.61 -11.05
C SER A 43 24.78 -10.28 -11.34
N ARG A 44 25.09 -9.28 -10.51
CA ARG A 44 24.62 -7.91 -10.68
C ARG A 44 25.24 -7.41 -11.98
N PRO A 45 24.45 -7.16 -13.04
CA PRO A 45 25.00 -6.59 -14.25
C PRO A 45 25.60 -5.24 -13.90
N GLN A 46 26.91 -5.10 -14.07
CA GLN A 46 27.60 -3.82 -13.98
C GLN A 46 27.13 -2.98 -15.17
N LEU A 47 26.05 -2.22 -14.98
CA LEU A 47 25.56 -1.29 -15.99
C LEU A 47 26.65 -0.24 -16.24
N PRO A 48 27.02 0.03 -17.51
CA PRO A 48 28.08 0.97 -17.84
C PRO A 48 27.74 2.36 -17.29
N ALA A 49 28.75 3.03 -16.69
CA ALA A 49 28.58 4.31 -16.00
C ALA A 49 27.95 5.40 -16.89
N GLU A 50 28.16 5.33 -18.20
CA GLU A 50 27.55 6.17 -19.23
C GLU A 50 26.01 6.20 -19.15
N LEU A 51 25.36 5.07 -18.87
CA LEU A 51 23.90 4.98 -18.79
C LEU A 51 23.31 5.74 -17.60
N LYS A 52 24.07 5.86 -16.50
CA LYS A 52 23.64 6.65 -15.33
C LYS A 52 23.62 8.14 -15.64
N GLN A 53 24.58 8.64 -16.41
CA GLN A 53 24.68 10.06 -16.74
C GLN A 53 23.57 10.50 -17.70
N ILE A 54 23.28 9.70 -18.73
CA ILE A 54 22.18 9.97 -19.68
C ILE A 54 20.81 9.91 -18.97
N GLY A 55 20.62 9.02 -18.00
CA GLY A 55 19.37 8.96 -17.23
C GLY A 55 19.15 10.21 -16.35
N THR A 56 20.22 10.82 -15.85
CA THR A 56 20.11 11.95 -14.92
C THR A 56 19.68 13.23 -15.65
N THR A 57 20.16 13.46 -16.87
CA THR A 57 19.81 14.66 -17.67
C THR A 57 18.36 14.62 -18.14
N VAL A 58 17.86 13.45 -18.54
CA VAL A 58 16.45 13.27 -18.92
C VAL A 58 15.51 13.46 -17.72
N ALA A 59 15.91 13.01 -16.52
CA ALA A 59 15.10 13.22 -15.32
C ALA A 59 14.96 14.70 -14.96
N LEU A 60 16.03 15.49 -15.08
CA LEU A 60 16.01 16.91 -14.76
C LEU A 60 15.13 17.73 -15.71
N SER A 61 15.11 17.42 -17.01
CA SER A 61 14.25 18.13 -17.98
C SER A 61 12.76 17.80 -17.83
N LEU A 62 12.41 16.58 -17.38
CA LEU A 62 11.01 16.23 -17.10
C LEU A 62 10.48 16.95 -15.85
N VAL A 63 11.32 17.16 -14.84
CA VAL A 63 10.94 17.87 -13.61
C VAL A 63 10.59 19.34 -13.88
N THR A 64 11.35 20.02 -14.75
CA THR A 64 11.07 21.43 -15.09
C THR A 64 9.77 21.58 -15.86
N LEU A 65 9.52 20.72 -16.85
CA LEU A 65 8.27 20.72 -17.61
C LEU A 65 7.04 20.43 -16.73
N ALA A 66 7.16 19.51 -15.77
CA ALA A 66 6.08 19.22 -14.82
C ALA A 66 5.76 20.41 -13.89
N ALA A 67 6.79 21.16 -13.48
CA ALA A 67 6.61 22.33 -12.61
C ALA A 67 5.86 23.47 -13.32
N GLU A 68 6.19 23.75 -14.59
CA GLU A 68 5.53 24.81 -15.37
C GLU A 68 4.07 24.46 -15.69
N ALA A 69 3.81 23.20 -16.08
CA ALA A 69 2.44 22.71 -16.33
C ALA A 69 1.58 22.74 -15.05
N GLY A 70 2.16 22.36 -13.90
CA GLY A 70 1.48 22.40 -12.61
C GLY A 70 1.11 23.83 -12.17
N LEU A 71 2.00 24.80 -12.36
CA LEU A 71 1.74 26.21 -12.07
C LEU A 71 0.66 26.80 -12.97
N ALA A 72 0.69 26.48 -14.27
CA ALA A 72 -0.34 26.92 -15.22
C ALA A 72 -1.72 26.37 -14.85
N TRP A 73 -1.79 25.08 -14.48
CA TRP A 73 -3.03 24.45 -14.05
C TRP A 73 -3.57 25.02 -12.73
N LEU A 74 -2.69 25.31 -11.76
CA LEU A 74 -3.09 25.93 -10.49
C LEU A 74 -3.69 27.32 -10.69
N ARG A 75 -3.12 28.15 -11.58
CA ARG A 75 -3.67 29.48 -11.90
C ARG A 75 -5.09 29.39 -12.46
N GLY A 76 -5.31 28.49 -13.43
CA GLY A 76 -6.66 28.26 -13.99
C GLY A 76 -7.67 27.73 -12.97
N ARG A 77 -7.21 26.98 -11.95
CA ARG A 77 -8.09 26.51 -10.87
C ARG A 77 -8.50 27.67 -9.94
N VAL A 78 -7.59 28.58 -9.61
CA VAL A 78 -7.90 29.75 -8.77
C VAL A 78 -8.92 30.65 -9.44
N GLU A 79 -8.80 30.87 -10.75
CA GLU A 79 -9.76 31.66 -11.53
C GLU A 79 -11.16 31.00 -11.56
N ARG A 80 -11.24 29.67 -11.69
CA ARG A 80 -12.52 28.94 -11.62
C ARG A 80 -13.18 28.97 -10.25
N ILE A 81 -12.40 28.88 -9.17
CA ILE A 81 -12.94 28.96 -7.81
C ILE A 81 -13.40 30.40 -7.50
N GLY A 82 -12.71 31.41 -8.04
CA GLY A 82 -13.12 32.82 -7.90
C GLY A 82 -14.37 33.22 -8.68
N SER A 83 -14.87 32.35 -9.57
CA SER A 83 -16.04 32.62 -10.42
C SER A 83 -17.25 31.72 -10.12
N GLU A 84 -17.25 30.99 -9.00
CA GLU A 84 -18.43 30.23 -8.57
C GLU A 84 -19.51 31.20 -8.02
N PRO A 85 -20.67 31.35 -8.67
CA PRO A 85 -21.79 32.09 -8.11
C PRO A 85 -22.41 31.24 -6.99
N LEU A 86 -22.62 31.85 -5.82
CA LEU A 86 -23.31 31.26 -4.67
C LEU A 86 -24.54 30.44 -5.10
N PRO A 87 -24.71 29.19 -4.62
CA PRO A 87 -25.91 28.43 -4.90
C PRO A 87 -27.09 29.09 -4.20
N ARG A 88 -28.00 29.65 -5.02
CA ARG A 88 -29.32 30.09 -4.58
C ARG A 88 -30.06 28.86 -4.00
N PRO A 89 -30.61 28.92 -2.78
CA PRO A 89 -31.35 27.79 -2.22
C PRO A 89 -32.60 27.55 -3.08
N GLN A 90 -32.56 26.52 -3.91
CA GLN A 90 -33.73 26.03 -4.62
C GLN A 90 -34.57 25.22 -3.65
N ALA A 91 -35.82 25.64 -3.48
CA ALA A 91 -36.83 24.94 -2.69
C ALA A 91 -36.96 23.48 -3.17
N ALA A 92 -37.01 22.56 -2.21
CA ALA A 92 -37.08 21.13 -2.45
C ALA A 92 -38.32 20.77 -3.32
N PRO A 93 -38.15 20.03 -4.44
CA PRO A 93 -39.27 19.38 -5.06
C PRO A 93 -39.58 18.08 -4.31
N THR A 94 -40.86 17.99 -3.95
CA THR A 94 -41.54 16.86 -3.32
C THR A 94 -41.15 15.53 -3.98
N ARG A 95 -40.80 14.56 -3.12
CA ARG A 95 -40.42 13.18 -3.42
C ARG A 95 -41.54 12.46 -4.17
N GLN A 96 -41.47 12.41 -5.50
CA GLN A 96 -42.35 11.56 -6.31
C GLN A 96 -41.66 10.21 -6.55
N MET A 97 -42.14 9.19 -5.82
CA MET A 97 -41.79 7.79 -6.08
C MET A 97 -42.36 7.38 -7.44
N VAL A 98 -41.51 7.31 -8.46
CA VAL A 98 -41.77 6.49 -9.65
C VAL A 98 -41.04 5.18 -9.46
N ARG A 99 -41.80 4.13 -9.19
CA ARG A 99 -41.35 2.73 -9.16
C ARG A 99 -41.03 2.32 -10.60
N ALA A 100 -39.74 2.32 -10.95
CA ALA A 100 -39.27 1.74 -12.21
C ALA A 100 -39.03 0.23 -12.00
N ALA A 101 -39.63 -0.57 -12.87
CA ALA A 101 -39.40 -2.01 -13.00
C ALA A 101 -37.94 -2.30 -13.41
N PRO A 102 -37.35 -3.46 -13.04
CA PRO A 102 -35.96 -3.75 -13.35
C PRO A 102 -35.83 -4.13 -14.83
N ALA A 103 -35.39 -3.19 -15.66
CA ALA A 103 -34.94 -3.49 -17.00
C ALA A 103 -33.45 -3.85 -16.97
N ALA A 104 -33.17 -5.05 -17.47
CA ALA A 104 -31.91 -5.53 -18.03
C ALA A 104 -30.65 -5.44 -17.15
N HIS A 105 -30.13 -6.61 -16.79
CA HIS A 105 -28.78 -6.77 -16.25
C HIS A 105 -27.76 -6.35 -17.33
N PRO A 106 -26.88 -5.37 -17.08
CA PRO A 106 -25.60 -5.33 -17.75
C PRO A 106 -24.64 -6.26 -17.01
N ASP A 107 -23.82 -6.99 -17.77
CA ASP A 107 -22.76 -7.88 -17.33
C ASP A 107 -22.20 -7.54 -15.93
N THR A 108 -22.44 -8.42 -14.97
CA THR A 108 -21.70 -8.46 -13.72
C THR A 108 -20.27 -8.88 -14.02
N SER A 109 -19.44 -7.93 -14.47
CA SER A 109 -18.02 -7.98 -14.15
C SER A 109 -17.94 -7.99 -12.63
N ASP A 110 -17.47 -9.10 -12.07
CA ASP A 110 -17.36 -9.30 -10.63
C ASP A 110 -16.18 -8.43 -10.14
N VAL A 111 -16.47 -7.15 -9.89
CA VAL A 111 -15.49 -6.15 -9.45
C VAL A 111 -15.37 -6.20 -7.93
N GLU A 112 -14.36 -6.92 -7.45
CA GLU A 112 -14.00 -6.93 -6.03
C GLU A 112 -13.16 -5.69 -5.68
N THR A 113 -13.66 -4.88 -4.75
CA THR A 113 -12.89 -3.76 -4.18
C THR A 113 -12.13 -4.25 -2.96
N ILE A 114 -10.80 -4.25 -3.03
CA ILE A 114 -9.92 -4.61 -1.92
C ILE A 114 -9.44 -3.31 -1.26
N MET A 115 -9.63 -3.18 0.05
CA MET A 115 -9.18 -2.03 0.83
C MET A 115 -8.16 -2.49 1.87
N SER A 116 -6.93 -1.97 1.80
CA SER A 116 -5.93 -2.15 2.85
C SER A 116 -5.74 -0.85 3.61
N GLN A 117 -5.67 -0.97 4.93
CA GLN A 117 -5.35 0.12 5.82
C GLN A 117 -4.14 -0.29 6.66
N ARG A 118 -3.12 0.56 6.66
CA ARG A 118 -1.94 0.42 7.52
C ARG A 118 -1.84 1.64 8.43
N ILE A 119 -1.64 1.38 9.71
CA ILE A 119 -1.44 2.42 10.71
C ILE A 119 -0.01 2.30 11.21
N VAL A 120 0.79 3.35 11.00
CA VAL A 120 2.14 3.46 11.54
C VAL A 120 2.12 4.46 12.67
N GLN A 121 2.45 4.00 13.87
CA GLN A 121 2.60 4.84 15.06
C GLN A 121 4.09 5.05 15.35
N ILE A 122 4.49 6.31 15.46
CA ILE A 122 5.83 6.72 15.83
C ILE A 122 5.75 7.23 17.27
N TRP A 123 6.56 6.62 18.12
CA TRP A 123 6.64 6.91 19.54
C TRP A 123 8.01 7.51 19.86
N ASP A 124 8.03 8.53 20.70
CA ASP A 124 9.26 9.11 21.25
C ASP A 124 9.09 9.34 22.75
N GLU A 125 10.09 8.92 23.53
CA GLU A 125 10.09 8.97 25.00
C GLU A 125 8.80 8.45 25.67
N GLY A 126 8.17 7.42 25.10
CA GLY A 126 6.92 6.84 25.61
C GLY A 126 5.66 7.65 25.29
N SER A 127 5.79 8.74 24.55
CA SER A 127 4.69 9.54 24.02
C SER A 127 4.49 9.26 22.53
N LEU A 128 3.23 9.17 22.07
CA LEU A 128 2.93 9.03 20.65
C LEU A 128 3.17 10.37 19.97
N THR A 129 4.22 10.46 19.15
CA THR A 129 4.58 11.72 18.47
C THR A 129 3.90 11.85 17.12
N ARG A 130 3.66 10.74 16.41
CA ARG A 130 3.02 10.80 15.09
C ARG A 130 2.27 9.52 14.77
N GLN A 131 1.12 9.67 14.12
CA GLN A 131 0.38 8.56 13.54
C GLN A 131 0.18 8.81 12.04
N ILE A 132 0.60 7.85 11.22
CA ILE A 132 0.45 7.89 9.77
C ILE A 132 -0.54 6.78 9.40
N VAL A 133 -1.63 7.16 8.74
CA VAL A 133 -2.64 6.23 8.24
C VAL A 133 -2.53 6.16 6.73
N GLU A 134 -2.04 5.04 6.24
CA GLU A 134 -1.95 4.73 4.81
C GLU A 134 -3.18 3.90 4.43
N ARG A 135 -3.94 4.36 3.44
CA ARG A 135 -5.10 3.64 2.92
C ARG A 135 -4.93 3.44 1.42
N THR A 136 -4.97 2.18 1.00
CA THR A 136 -4.86 1.82 -0.42
C THR A 136 -6.11 1.06 -0.83
N ILE A 137 -6.65 1.45 -1.97
CA ILE A 137 -7.86 0.84 -2.55
C ILE A 137 -7.46 0.27 -3.90
N TRP A 138 -7.77 -1.00 -4.11
CA TRP A 138 -7.59 -1.69 -5.38
C TRP A 138 -8.93 -2.19 -5.87
N GLN A 139 -9.09 -2.21 -7.18
CA GLN A 139 -10.24 -2.82 -7.84
C GLN A 139 -9.74 -4.00 -8.67
N ARG A 140 -10.32 -5.18 -8.44
CA ARG A 140 -10.05 -6.39 -9.21
C ARG A 140 -11.30 -6.73 -10.00
N GLN A 141 -11.22 -6.69 -11.32
CA GLN A 141 -12.26 -7.21 -12.19
C GLN A 141 -11.97 -8.70 -12.44
N ARG A 142 -12.96 -9.58 -12.22
CA ARG A 142 -12.90 -10.99 -12.63
C ARG A 142 -13.52 -11.21 -14.00
#